data_AF-A0A957KTC6-F1
#
_entry.id   AF-A0A957KTC6-F1
#
_cell.length_a   1.000
_cell.length_b   1.000
_cell.length_c   1.000
_cell.angle_alpha   90.00
_cell.angle_beta   90.00
_cell.angle_gamma   90.00
#
_symmetry.space_group_name_H-M   'P 1'
#
loop_
_entity.id
_entity.type
_entity.pdbx_description
1 polymer ?
#
loop_
_entity_poly.entity_id
_entity_poly.type
_entity_poly.pdbx_seq_one_letter_code
_entity_poly.pdbx_strand_id
1 'polypeptide(L)' 'MAYTAAQYAAQNRVMSQIRLADLDGLCPICHVRPRGVWPDGVRRITCGAFDCYYRWLNVRPASETHHSPIQNSDDK' A
#
# COMPACT_ATOMS: atom_id res chain seq x y z
N MET A 1 2.00 18.31 11.91
CA MET A 1 1.14 18.25 10.70
C MET A 1 0.07 17.21 10.96
N ALA A 2 -1.21 17.58 10.89
CA ALA A 2 -2.32 16.65 11.01
C ALA A 2 -2.62 16.05 9.62
N TYR A 3 -2.91 14.75 9.56
CA TYR A 3 -3.32 14.11 8.32
C TYR A 3 -4.68 14.64 7.87
N THR A 4 -4.89 14.73 6.55
CA THR A 4 -6.20 15.10 5.99
C THR A 4 -7.18 13.93 6.12
N ALA A 5 -8.49 14.22 6.13
CA ALA A 5 -9.52 13.19 6.15
C ALA A 5 -9.37 12.18 4.99
N ALA A 6 -8.91 12.65 3.81
CA ALA A 6 -8.63 11.81 2.66
C ALA A 6 -7.48 10.82 2.89
N GLN A 7 -6.41 11.26 3.57
CA GLN A 7 -5.28 10.41 3.93
C GLN A 7 -5.69 9.29 4.91
N TYR A 8 -6.56 9.60 5.88
CA TYR A 8 -7.12 8.60 6.79
C TYR A 8 -8.03 7.60 6.06
N ALA A 9 -8.87 8.07 5.14
CA ALA A 9 -9.73 7.19 4.34
C ALA A 9 -8.90 6.22 3.48
N ALA A 10 -7.83 6.71 2.85
CA ALA A 10 -6.90 5.88 2.08
C ALA A 10 -6.18 4.85 2.98
N GLN A 11 -5.71 5.26 4.15
CA GLN A 11 -5.09 4.37 5.13
C GLN A 11 -6.06 3.28 5.58
N ASN A 12 -7.30 3.64 5.92
CA ASN A 12 -8.33 2.69 6.35
C ASN A 12 -8.61 1.62 5.28
N ARG A 13 -8.66 2.03 4.00
CA ARG A 13 -8.84 1.12 2.87
C ARG A 13 -7.69 0.14 2.72
N VAL A 14 -6.44 0.60 2.86
CA VAL A 14 -5.26 -0.29 2.81
C VAL A 14 -5.28 -1.25 4.00
N MET A 15 -5.53 -0.75 5.20
CA MET A 15 -5.58 -1.56 6.42
C MET A 15 -6.69 -2.62 6.38
N SER A 16 -7.85 -2.32 5.81
CA SER A 16 -8.90 -3.33 5.65
C SER A 16 -8.47 -4.47 4.73
N GLN A 17 -7.77 -4.17 3.64
CA GLN A 17 -7.27 -5.20 2.71
C GLN A 17 -6.19 -6.08 3.37
N ILE A 18 -5.30 -5.48 4.16
CA ILE A 18 -4.29 -6.24 4.92
C ILE A 18 -4.97 -7.17 5.94
N ARG A 19 -5.93 -6.66 6.70
CA ARG A 19 -6.65 -7.45 7.71
C ARG A 19 -7.38 -8.63 7.08
N LEU A 20 -8.04 -8.43 5.94
CA LEU A 20 -8.70 -9.51 5.22
C LEU A 20 -7.69 -10.58 4.80
N ALA A 21 -6.56 -10.17 4.21
CA ALA A 21 -5.48 -11.06 3.80
C ALA A 21 -4.85 -11.85 4.97
N ASP A 22 -4.83 -11.26 6.16
CA ASP A 22 -4.35 -11.91 7.38
C ASP A 22 -5.33 -12.95 7.91
N LEU A 23 -6.64 -12.68 7.80
CA LEU A 23 -7.69 -13.60 8.24
C LEU A 23 -7.84 -14.80 7.30
N ASP A 24 -7.84 -14.58 5.98
CA ASP A 24 -8.04 -15.64 4.98
C ASP A 24 -6.73 -16.32 4.53
N GLY A 25 -5.58 -15.66 4.74
CA GLY A 25 -4.29 -16.13 4.24
C GLY A 25 -4.12 -16.01 2.72
N LEU A 26 -5.06 -15.37 2.03
CA LEU A 26 -5.13 -15.20 0.59
C LEU A 26 -4.59 -13.86 0.14
N CYS A 27 -4.30 -13.75 -1.15
CA CYS A 27 -3.88 -12.51 -1.74
C CYS A 27 -5.04 -11.50 -1.78
N PRO A 28 -4.89 -10.27 -1.26
CA PRO A 28 -5.95 -9.25 -1.19
C PRO A 28 -6.33 -8.66 -2.55
N ILE A 29 -5.71 -9.11 -3.64
CA ILE A 29 -5.98 -8.63 -5.00
C ILE A 29 -6.81 -9.63 -5.79
N CYS A 30 -6.44 -10.92 -5.72
CA CYS A 30 -7.13 -11.96 -6.46
C CYS A 30 -8.08 -12.79 -5.60
N HIS A 31 -7.91 -12.83 -4.28
CA HIS A 31 -8.69 -13.64 -3.33
C HIS A 31 -8.83 -15.13 -3.69
N VAL A 32 -8.01 -15.64 -4.62
CA VAL A 32 -8.02 -17.06 -5.05
C VAL A 32 -6.78 -17.79 -4.56
N ARG A 33 -5.61 -17.15 -4.68
CA ARG A 33 -4.33 -17.77 -4.36
C ARG A 33 -3.85 -17.41 -2.95
N PRO A 34 -3.19 -18.34 -2.25
CA PRO A 34 -2.54 -18.03 -0.98
C PRO A 34 -1.48 -16.95 -1.16
N ARG A 35 -1.18 -16.24 -0.07
CA ARG A 35 -0.07 -15.29 -0.04
C ARG A 35 1.25 -16.01 -0.32
N GLY A 36 2.08 -15.37 -1.14
CA GLY A 36 3.42 -15.88 -1.39
C GLY A 36 4.24 -15.87 -0.11
N VAL A 37 5.29 -16.68 -0.06
CA VAL A 37 6.19 -16.77 1.09
C VAL A 37 7.60 -16.44 0.62
N TRP A 38 8.31 -15.62 1.38
CA TRP A 38 9.74 -15.39 1.19
C TRP A 38 10.55 -16.64 1.59
N PRO A 39 11.80 -16.80 1.14
CA PRO A 39 12.63 -17.96 1.50
C PRO A 39 12.85 -18.13 3.02
N ASP A 40 12.75 -17.05 3.80
CA ASP A 40 12.84 -17.02 5.26
C ASP A 40 11.53 -17.39 5.98
N GLY A 41 10.47 -17.73 5.24
CA GLY A 41 9.17 -18.09 5.79
C GLY A 41 8.21 -16.91 6.02
N VAL A 42 8.64 -15.67 5.78
CA VAL A 42 7.77 -14.49 5.95
C VAL A 42 6.72 -14.44 4.83
N ARG A 43 5.45 -14.21 5.16
CA ARG A 43 4.39 -14.06 4.15
C ARG A 43 4.49 -12.70 3.45
N ARG A 44 4.47 -12.74 2.11
CA ARG A 44 4.24 -11.57 1.25
C ARG A 44 2.80 -11.10 1.41
N ILE A 45 2.53 -9.85 1.09
CA ILE A 45 1.16 -9.36 1.03
C ILE A 45 0.37 -9.95 -0.15
N THR A 46 0.99 -10.14 -1.32
CA THR A 46 0.33 -10.71 -2.51
C THR A 46 0.75 -12.17 -2.78
N CYS A 47 0.07 -12.84 -3.72
CA CYS A 47 0.37 -14.21 -4.15
C CYS A 47 1.68 -14.38 -4.95
N GLY A 48 2.44 -13.30 -5.18
CA GLY A 48 3.68 -13.33 -5.96
C GLY A 48 3.50 -13.18 -7.48
N ALA A 49 2.26 -13.21 -7.99
CA ALA A 49 2.01 -12.88 -9.40
C ALA A 49 2.26 -11.40 -9.68
N PHE A 50 2.89 -11.13 -10.81
CA PHE A 50 3.32 -9.78 -11.21
C PHE A 50 2.14 -8.79 -11.34
N ASP A 51 1.02 -9.23 -11.94
CA ASP A 51 -0.21 -8.43 -12.03
C ASP A 51 -0.77 -8.06 -10.64
N CYS A 52 -0.83 -9.04 -9.73
CA CYS A 52 -1.30 -8.79 -8.36
C CYS A 52 -0.39 -7.82 -7.61
N TYR A 53 0.92 -7.87 -7.85
CA TYR A 53 1.87 -6.92 -7.27
C TYR A 53 1.62 -5.49 -7.76
N TYR A 54 1.50 -5.27 -9.08
CA TYR A 54 1.27 -3.92 -9.60
C TYR A 54 -0.07 -3.32 -9.17
N ARG A 55 -1.13 -4.14 -9.15
CA ARG A 55 -2.43 -3.69 -8.66
C ARG A 55 -2.37 -3.31 -7.17
N TRP A 56 -1.60 -4.04 -6.36
CA TRP A 56 -1.37 -3.69 -4.96
C TRP A 56 -0.64 -2.35 -4.79
N LEU A 57 0.34 -2.03 -5.65
CA LEU A 57 1.04 -0.74 -5.62
C LEU A 57 0.10 0.46 -5.84
N ASN A 58 -0.97 0.28 -6.61
CA ASN A 58 -2.00 1.31 -6.85
C ASN A 58 -3.08 1.37 -5.75
N VAL A 59 -3.21 0.32 -4.93
CA VAL A 59 -4.13 0.33 -3.77
C VAL A 59 -3.54 1.15 -2.63
N ARG A 60 -2.21 1.08 -2.45
CA ARG A 60 -1.51 2.10 -1.69
C ARG A 60 -1.62 3.39 -2.49
N PRO A 61 -2.02 4.53 -1.90
CA PRO A 61 -1.81 5.78 -2.59
C PRO A 61 -0.32 5.82 -2.91
N ALA A 62 0.02 5.75 -4.22
CA ALA A 62 1.32 6.19 -4.67
C ALA A 62 1.44 7.57 -4.02
N SER A 63 2.44 7.74 -3.15
CA SER A 63 2.71 9.02 -2.52
C SER A 63 2.53 10.06 -3.60
N GLU A 64 1.46 10.86 -3.54
CA GLU A 64 1.41 12.07 -4.32
C GLU A 64 2.72 12.73 -4.00
N THR A 65 3.55 12.85 -5.01
CA THR A 65 4.82 13.53 -4.96
C THR A 65 4.48 14.92 -4.45
N HIS A 66 4.54 15.11 -3.13
CA HIS A 66 4.77 16.40 -2.51
C HIS A 66 6.18 16.81 -2.95
N HIS A 67 6.32 17.18 -4.22
CA HIS A 67 7.22 18.25 -4.59
C HIS A 67 6.68 19.48 -3.86
N SER A 68 7.08 19.67 -2.61
CA SER A 68 7.20 21.03 -2.12
C SER A 68 8.29 21.68 -2.97
N PRO A 69 8.01 22.70 -3.79
CA PRO A 69 9.09 23.56 -4.22
C PRO A 69 9.65 24.19 -2.94
N ILE A 70 10.90 23.88 -2.61
CA ILE A 70 11.67 24.69 -1.67
C ILE A 70 11.85 26.02 -2.39
N GLN A 71 10.93 26.97 -2.18
CA GLN A 71 11.18 28.36 -2.50
C GLN A 71 12.24 28.84 -1.51
N ASN A 72 13.51 28.76 -1.90
CA ASN A 72 14.53 29.66 -1.37
C ASN A 72 14.14 31.06 -1.86
N SER A 73 13.31 31.76 -1.10
CA SER A 73 13.19 33.20 -1.21
C SER A 73 14.39 33.79 -0.47
N ASP A 74 15.44 34.10 -1.24
CA ASP A 74 16.33 35.22 -0.94
C ASP A 74 15.47 36.46 -0.69
N ASP A 75 15.45 36.94 0.56
CA ASP A 75 15.11 38.33 0.88
C ASP A 75 15.61 38.67 2.30
N LYS A 76 16.85 39.17 2.40
CA LYS A 76 17.13 40.60 2.68
C LYS A 76 18.58 40.83 3.15
#